data_AF-A0A6A4X1P8-F1
#
_entry.id   AF-A0A6A4X1P8-F1
#
_cell.length_a   1.000
_cell.length_b   1.000
_cell.length_c   1.000
_cell.angle_alpha   90.00
_cell.angle_beta   90.00
_cell.angle_gamma   90.00
#
_symmetry.space_group_name_H-M   'P 1'
#
loop_
_entity.id
_entity.type
_entity.pdbx_description
1 polymer ?
#
loop_
_entity_poly.entity_id
_entity_poly.type
_entity_poly.pdbx_seq_one_letter_code
_entity_poly.pdbx_strand_id
1 'polypeptide(L)'
;MLTRLLELRPVVEDLGAANPQLHLSNDKWQQLQSLADALVEPTATMARLQAAELTPGLFLKEWKLLKRKLEANGTRLAAAIAAAMDRRQGRLFECDLFLGAVYVDLRYRLLLDEADLNYAERVFNRIVERESQIRCPETSHGEGSGEPGSQQTAGAANDGTGNNASSTSSEDELEQALDRLQQRRRLTDAALRP
;
A
#
# COMPACT_ATOMS: atom_id res chain seq x y z
N MET A 1 -22.58 -11.29 -4.92
CA MET A 1 -23.96 -11.64 -4.50
C MET A 1 -24.89 -10.43 -4.57
N LEU A 2 -24.64 -9.33 -3.84
CA LEU A 2 -25.50 -8.14 -3.84
C LEU A 2 -25.71 -7.54 -5.25
N THR A 3 -24.65 -7.43 -6.04
CA THR A 3 -24.74 -6.97 -7.45
C THR A 3 -25.70 -7.83 -8.27
N ARG A 4 -25.65 -9.16 -8.12
CA ARG A 4 -26.56 -10.09 -8.81
C ARG A 4 -28.00 -9.95 -8.31
N LEU A 5 -28.19 -9.73 -7.02
CA LEU A 5 -29.53 -9.49 -6.47
C LEU A 5 -30.14 -8.18 -7.00
N LEU A 6 -29.31 -7.13 -7.17
CA LEU A 6 -29.72 -5.86 -7.77
C LEU A 6 -30.05 -6.00 -9.27
N GLU A 7 -29.25 -6.76 -10.02
CA GLU A 7 -29.52 -7.08 -11.43
C GLU A 7 -30.85 -7.84 -11.61
N LEU A 8 -31.15 -8.75 -10.68
CA LEU A 8 -32.37 -9.55 -10.69
C LEU A 8 -33.58 -8.83 -10.09
N ARG A 9 -33.47 -7.54 -9.77
CA ARG A 9 -34.56 -6.75 -9.20
C ARG A 9 -35.89 -6.89 -9.95
N PRO A 10 -35.95 -6.81 -11.31
CA PRO A 10 -37.21 -6.98 -12.03
C PRO A 10 -37.86 -8.34 -11.77
N VAL A 11 -37.06 -9.40 -11.76
CA VAL A 11 -37.54 -10.77 -11.49
C VAL A 11 -38.05 -10.91 -10.06
N VAL A 12 -37.37 -10.29 -9.09
CA VAL A 12 -37.80 -10.31 -7.68
C VAL A 12 -39.09 -9.50 -7.47
N GLU A 13 -39.26 -8.39 -8.18
CA GLU A 13 -40.49 -7.59 -8.15
C GLU A 13 -41.67 -8.35 -8.76
N ASP A 14 -41.46 -9.02 -9.91
CA ASP A 14 -42.47 -9.88 -10.57
C ASP A 14 -42.89 -11.05 -9.67
N LEU A 15 -41.92 -11.75 -9.06
CA LEU A 15 -42.18 -12.83 -8.11
C LEU A 15 -42.84 -12.32 -6.83
N GLY A 16 -42.51 -11.10 -6.39
CA GLY A 16 -43.10 -10.45 -5.23
C GLY A 16 -44.58 -10.13 -5.41
N ALA A 17 -45.03 -9.89 -6.64
CA ALA A 17 -46.45 -9.71 -6.96
C ALA A 17 -47.25 -11.00 -6.72
N ALA A 18 -46.65 -12.16 -6.93
CA ALA A 18 -47.26 -13.47 -6.66
C ALA A 18 -47.00 -14.00 -5.24
N ASN A 19 -45.89 -13.59 -4.61
CA ASN A 19 -45.47 -14.04 -3.28
C ASN A 19 -45.07 -12.83 -2.38
N PRO A 20 -45.98 -12.36 -1.50
CA PRO A 20 -45.73 -11.20 -0.65
C PRO A 20 -44.49 -11.30 0.25
N GLN A 21 -44.04 -12.51 0.60
CA GLN A 21 -42.84 -12.72 1.40
C GLN A 21 -41.54 -12.33 0.68
N LEU A 22 -41.54 -12.30 -0.65
CA LEU A 22 -40.40 -11.91 -1.48
C LEU A 22 -40.41 -10.42 -1.84
N HIS A 23 -41.48 -9.70 -1.48
CA HIS A 23 -41.62 -8.29 -1.80
C HIS A 23 -40.64 -7.44 -0.99
N LEU A 24 -39.77 -6.71 -1.70
CA LEU A 24 -38.85 -5.73 -1.14
C LEU A 24 -39.36 -4.32 -1.47
N SER A 25 -39.46 -3.47 -0.45
CA SER A 25 -39.81 -2.07 -0.66
C SER A 25 -38.68 -1.31 -1.38
N ASN A 26 -39.02 -0.19 -2.00
CA ASN A 26 -38.03 0.70 -2.64
C ASN A 26 -36.90 1.11 -1.67
N ASP A 27 -37.23 1.39 -0.41
CA ASP A 27 -36.24 1.69 0.63
C ASP A 27 -35.25 0.54 0.84
N LYS A 28 -35.73 -0.71 0.85
CA LYS A 28 -34.85 -1.88 0.99
C LYS A 28 -33.94 -2.02 -0.24
N TRP A 29 -34.45 -1.76 -1.44
CA TRP A 29 -33.62 -1.75 -2.65
C TRP A 29 -32.55 -0.66 -2.62
N GLN A 30 -32.90 0.55 -2.16
CA GLN A 30 -31.93 1.64 -1.97
C GLN A 30 -30.86 1.28 -0.93
N GLN A 31 -31.26 0.66 0.19
CA GLN A 31 -30.30 0.16 1.19
C GLN A 31 -29.38 -0.91 0.60
N LEU A 32 -29.93 -1.82 -0.22
CA LEU A 32 -29.16 -2.87 -0.89
C LEU A 32 -28.14 -2.28 -1.87
N GLN A 33 -28.54 -1.25 -2.63
CA GLN A 33 -27.65 -0.49 -3.52
C GLN A 33 -26.53 0.19 -2.71
N SER A 34 -26.88 0.89 -1.64
CA SER A 34 -25.90 1.54 -0.77
C SER A 34 -24.89 0.56 -0.17
N LEU A 35 -25.33 -0.64 0.22
CA LEU A 35 -24.45 -1.72 0.66
C LEU A 35 -23.51 -2.21 -0.46
N ALA A 36 -24.04 -2.38 -1.67
CA ALA A 36 -23.24 -2.81 -2.82
C ALA A 36 -22.18 -1.77 -3.18
N ASP A 37 -22.55 -0.49 -3.23
CA ASP A 37 -21.68 0.63 -3.56
C ASP A 37 -20.53 0.76 -2.54
N ALA A 38 -20.83 0.62 -1.24
CA ALA A 38 -19.82 0.66 -0.17
C ALA A 38 -18.78 -0.46 -0.28
N LEU A 39 -19.10 -1.57 -0.97
CA LEU A 39 -18.22 -2.73 -1.12
C LEU A 39 -17.44 -2.76 -2.44
N VAL A 40 -17.72 -1.86 -3.39
CA VAL A 40 -17.01 -1.78 -4.67
C VAL A 40 -15.51 -1.59 -4.45
N GLU A 41 -15.12 -0.55 -3.69
CA GLU A 41 -13.71 -0.24 -3.48
C GLU A 41 -12.98 -1.28 -2.61
N PRO A 42 -13.54 -1.78 -1.48
CA PRO A 42 -12.95 -2.92 -0.77
C PRO A 42 -12.67 -4.11 -1.67
N THR A 43 -13.62 -4.47 -2.54
CA THR A 43 -13.45 -5.63 -3.44
C THR A 43 -12.33 -5.39 -4.45
N ALA A 44 -12.28 -4.21 -5.06
CA ALA A 44 -11.21 -3.84 -5.99
C ALA A 44 -9.84 -3.80 -5.31
N THR A 45 -9.76 -3.26 -4.09
CA THR A 45 -8.52 -3.21 -3.30
C THR A 45 -8.04 -4.61 -2.95
N MET A 46 -8.95 -5.50 -2.52
CA MET A 46 -8.59 -6.89 -2.21
C MET A 46 -7.98 -7.61 -3.41
N ALA A 47 -8.49 -7.38 -4.62
CA ALA A 47 -7.90 -7.93 -5.84
C ALA A 47 -6.47 -7.39 -6.09
N ARG A 48 -6.23 -6.09 -5.86
CA ARG A 48 -4.88 -5.50 -5.96
C ARG A 48 -3.92 -6.06 -4.90
N LEU A 49 -4.42 -6.33 -3.70
CA LEU A 49 -3.67 -6.96 -2.62
C LEU A 49 -3.39 -8.46 -2.86
N GLN A 50 -3.98 -9.06 -3.89
CA GLN A 50 -3.67 -10.44 -4.32
C GLN A 50 -2.65 -10.49 -5.46
N ALA A 51 -2.06 -9.35 -5.84
CA ALA A 51 -1.01 -9.31 -6.84
C ALA A 51 0.19 -10.18 -6.43
N ALA A 52 0.80 -10.86 -7.40
CA ALA A 52 1.95 -11.75 -7.16
C ALA A 52 3.14 -10.99 -6.54
N GLU A 53 3.36 -9.74 -6.97
CA GLU A 53 4.48 -8.89 -6.53
C GLU A 53 4.01 -7.85 -5.49
N LEU A 54 3.34 -8.31 -4.42
CA LEU A 54 2.90 -7.42 -3.34
C LEU A 54 4.08 -7.05 -2.42
N THR A 55 4.55 -5.80 -2.52
CA THR A 55 5.54 -5.26 -1.59
C THR A 55 4.88 -4.65 -0.33
N PRO A 56 5.58 -4.58 0.82
CA PRO A 56 5.08 -3.90 2.01
C PRO A 56 4.65 -2.45 1.78
N GLY A 57 5.38 -1.71 0.94
CA GLY A 57 5.03 -0.34 0.58
C GLY A 57 3.76 -0.25 -0.28
N LEU A 58 3.57 -1.16 -1.24
CA LEU A 58 2.34 -1.22 -2.03
C LEU A 58 1.15 -1.59 -1.15
N PHE A 59 1.33 -2.55 -0.22
CA PHE A 59 0.31 -2.87 0.78
C PHE A 59 -0.09 -1.63 1.61
N LEU A 60 0.89 -0.87 2.10
CA LEU A 60 0.63 0.35 2.87
C LEU A 60 -0.12 1.41 2.04
N LYS A 61 0.28 1.61 0.78
CA LYS A 61 -0.41 2.51 -0.17
C LYS A 61 -1.88 2.13 -0.30
N GLU A 62 -2.15 0.88 -0.67
CA GLU A 62 -3.50 0.38 -0.90
C GLU A 62 -4.35 0.42 0.37
N TRP A 63 -3.76 0.09 1.53
CA TRP A 63 -4.43 0.18 2.83
C TRP A 63 -4.87 1.61 3.16
N LYS A 64 -3.96 2.59 3.06
CA LYS A 64 -4.27 4.00 3.35
C LYS A 64 -5.25 4.58 2.33
N LEU A 65 -5.12 4.22 1.05
CA LEU A 65 -6.03 4.68 -0.01
C LEU A 65 -7.45 4.15 0.22
N LEU A 66 -7.60 2.86 0.49
CA LEU A 66 -8.91 2.26 0.78
C LEU A 66 -9.55 2.91 2.00
N LYS A 67 -8.79 3.09 3.09
CA LYS A 67 -9.30 3.73 4.30
C LYS A 67 -9.87 5.13 3.99
N ARG A 68 -9.12 5.98 3.27
CA ARG A 68 -9.59 7.31 2.86
C ARG A 68 -10.85 7.26 1.99
N LYS A 69 -10.91 6.34 1.03
CA LYS A 69 -12.09 6.17 0.17
C LYS A 69 -13.32 5.74 0.97
N LEU A 70 -13.15 4.87 1.97
CA LEU A 70 -14.24 4.44 2.86
C LEU A 70 -14.72 5.56 3.78
N GLU A 71 -13.81 6.37 4.31
CA GLU A 71 -14.14 7.55 5.12
C GLU A 71 -14.92 8.59 4.29
N ALA A 72 -14.57 8.76 3.01
CA ALA A 72 -15.25 9.67 2.09
C ALA A 72 -16.61 9.14 1.58
N ASN A 73 -16.86 7.82 1.63
CA ASN A 73 -18.07 7.21 1.08
C ASN A 73 -19.35 7.59 1.86
N GLY A 74 -19.24 7.92 3.15
CA GLY A 74 -20.36 8.45 3.96
C GLY A 74 -21.42 7.42 4.38
N THR A 75 -21.33 6.16 3.95
CA THR A 75 -22.27 5.11 4.38
C THR A 75 -21.87 4.52 5.75
N ARG A 76 -22.87 4.03 6.50
CA ARG A 76 -22.66 3.33 7.78
C ARG A 76 -21.74 2.11 7.64
N LEU A 77 -21.90 1.35 6.55
CA LEU A 77 -21.07 0.18 6.29
C LEU A 77 -19.61 0.58 6.05
N ALA A 78 -19.37 1.59 5.20
CA ALA A 78 -18.01 2.04 4.90
C ALA A 78 -17.30 2.55 6.17
N ALA A 79 -18.00 3.31 7.01
CA ALA A 79 -17.48 3.75 8.31
C ALA A 79 -17.14 2.57 9.24
N ALA A 80 -17.98 1.53 9.27
CA ALA A 80 -17.72 0.33 10.07
C ALA A 80 -16.49 -0.44 9.57
N ILE A 81 -16.28 -0.51 8.25
CA ILE A 81 -15.09 -1.12 7.64
C ILE A 81 -13.85 -0.30 7.97
N ALA A 82 -13.88 1.02 7.81
CA ALA A 82 -12.75 1.90 8.14
C ALA A 82 -12.34 1.77 9.63
N ALA A 83 -13.32 1.74 10.55
CA ALA A 83 -13.05 1.51 11.97
C ALA A 83 -12.48 0.10 12.24
N ALA A 84 -12.88 -0.92 11.48
CA ALA A 84 -12.31 -2.26 11.57
C ALA A 84 -10.87 -2.31 11.03
N MET A 85 -10.58 -1.56 9.96
CA MET A 85 -9.21 -1.38 9.47
C MET A 85 -8.35 -0.76 10.56
N ASP A 86 -8.78 0.32 11.20
CA ASP A 86 -8.00 0.97 12.28
C ASP A 86 -7.63 0.03 13.42
N ARG A 87 -8.60 -0.75 13.90
CA ARG A 87 -8.34 -1.77 14.94
C ARG A 87 -7.35 -2.84 14.48
N ARG A 88 -7.28 -3.13 13.19
CA ARG A 88 -6.37 -4.13 12.63
C ARG A 88 -5.00 -3.54 12.28
N GLN A 89 -4.92 -2.24 12.03
CA GLN A 89 -3.73 -1.55 11.55
C GLN A 89 -2.54 -1.74 12.48
N GLY A 90 -2.72 -1.52 13.80
CA GLY A 90 -1.64 -1.67 14.79
C GLY A 90 -0.95 -3.05 14.67
N ARG A 91 -1.73 -4.13 14.68
CA ARG A 91 -1.19 -5.50 14.55
C ARG A 91 -0.50 -5.80 13.22
N LEU A 92 -0.87 -5.12 12.14
CA LEU A 92 -0.26 -5.34 10.83
C LEU A 92 1.03 -4.54 10.66
N PHE A 93 1.09 -3.33 11.24
CA PHE A 93 2.19 -2.40 11.05
C PHE A 93 3.22 -2.42 12.18
N GLU A 94 2.90 -2.99 13.35
CA GLU A 94 3.84 -3.30 14.44
C GLU A 94 4.73 -4.50 14.09
N CYS A 95 5.36 -4.47 12.92
CA CYS A 95 6.30 -5.47 12.46
C CYS A 95 7.56 -4.77 11.96
N ASP A 96 8.68 -5.03 12.64
CA ASP A 96 9.98 -4.42 12.31
C ASP A 96 10.35 -4.65 10.84
N LEU A 97 10.20 -5.88 10.33
CA LEU A 97 10.51 -6.18 8.92
C LEU A 97 9.60 -5.41 7.95
N PHE A 98 8.32 -5.25 8.29
CA PHE A 98 7.38 -4.49 7.47
C PHE A 98 7.80 -3.02 7.40
N LEU A 99 8.03 -2.38 8.55
CA LEU A 99 8.42 -0.97 8.61
C LEU A 99 9.80 -0.72 7.99
N GLY A 100 10.77 -1.59 8.25
CA GLY A 100 12.09 -1.53 7.60
C GLY A 100 12.00 -1.65 6.08
N ALA A 101 11.16 -2.55 5.55
CA ALA A 101 10.96 -2.69 4.12
C ALA A 101 10.27 -1.47 3.50
N VAL A 102 9.27 -0.88 4.18
CA VAL A 102 8.63 0.37 3.74
C VAL A 102 9.62 1.53 3.76
N TYR A 103 10.51 1.59 4.76
CA TYR A 103 11.52 2.64 4.87
C TYR A 103 12.51 2.64 3.71
N VAL A 104 12.90 1.48 3.20
CA VAL A 104 13.84 1.39 2.07
C VAL A 104 13.20 1.82 0.75
N ASP A 105 11.89 1.64 0.58
CA ASP A 105 11.21 2.07 -0.64
C ASP A 105 10.83 3.56 -0.56
N LEU A 106 11.65 4.41 -1.20
CA LEU A 106 11.46 5.86 -1.22
C LEU A 106 10.06 6.30 -1.66
N ARG A 107 9.40 5.53 -2.53
CA ARG A 107 8.05 5.85 -3.05
C ARG A 107 6.99 5.76 -1.96
N TYR A 108 7.18 4.86 -1.00
CA TYR A 108 6.21 4.57 0.04
C TYR A 108 6.65 5.04 1.43
N ARG A 109 7.94 5.32 1.63
CA ARG A 109 8.48 5.91 2.87
C ARG A 109 7.76 7.20 3.25
N LEU A 110 7.39 8.00 2.26
CA LEU A 110 6.63 9.24 2.44
C LEU A 110 5.22 9.06 3.02
N LEU A 111 4.71 7.82 3.06
CA LEU A 111 3.42 7.48 3.66
C LEU A 111 3.53 7.26 5.16
N LEU A 112 4.74 7.08 5.71
CA LEU A 112 4.95 6.96 7.15
C LEU A 112 4.78 8.34 7.81
N ASP A 113 4.19 8.34 9.00
CA ASP A 113 4.24 9.54 9.84
C ASP A 113 5.63 9.69 10.47
N GLU A 114 5.89 10.81 11.15
CA GLU A 114 7.22 11.08 11.71
C GLU A 114 7.62 10.05 12.78
N ALA A 115 6.66 9.54 13.57
CA ALA A 115 6.93 8.55 14.59
C ALA A 115 7.32 7.20 13.97
N ASP A 116 6.53 6.73 13.01
CA ASP A 116 6.78 5.51 12.25
C ASP A 116 8.07 5.61 11.44
N LEU A 117 8.37 6.77 10.86
CA LEU A 117 9.59 7.00 10.07
C LEU A 117 10.84 6.85 10.94
N ASN A 118 10.88 7.54 12.09
CA ASN A 118 12.00 7.47 13.03
C ASN A 118 12.14 6.06 13.63
N TYR A 119 11.02 5.36 13.86
CA TYR A 119 11.07 3.97 14.29
C TYR A 119 11.61 3.04 13.21
N ALA A 120 11.12 3.18 11.97
CA ALA A 120 11.53 2.37 10.84
C ALA A 120 13.01 2.57 10.48
N GLU A 121 13.54 3.79 10.61
CA GLU A 121 14.98 4.06 10.47
C GLU A 121 15.82 3.28 11.49
N ARG A 122 15.43 3.31 12.78
CA ARG A 122 16.10 2.54 13.82
C ARG A 122 16.03 1.04 13.57
N VAL A 123 14.89 0.55 13.07
CA VAL A 123 14.75 -0.85 12.67
C VAL A 123 15.69 -1.19 11.52
N PHE A 124 15.74 -0.36 10.48
CA PHE A 124 16.62 -0.56 9.34
C PHE A 124 18.10 -0.61 9.76
N ASN A 125 18.55 0.32 10.59
CA ASN A 125 19.93 0.33 11.09
C ASN A 125 20.28 -0.94 11.87
N ARG A 126 19.37 -1.43 12.73
CA ARG A 126 19.55 -2.72 13.43
C ARG A 126 19.67 -3.90 12.48
N ILE A 127 18.89 -3.92 11.39
CA ILE A 127 18.97 -4.96 10.35
C ILE A 127 20.34 -4.91 9.66
N VAL A 128 20.80 -3.72 9.28
CA VAL A 128 22.10 -3.51 8.62
C VAL A 128 23.27 -3.94 9.53
N GLU A 129 23.24 -3.54 10.81
CA GLU A 129 24.24 -3.95 11.80
C GLU A 129 24.31 -5.48 11.92
N ARG A 130 23.15 -6.13 12.04
CA ARG A 130 23.08 -7.59 12.13
C ARG A 130 23.62 -8.28 10.88
N GLU A 131 23.27 -7.80 9.70
CA GLU A 131 23.79 -8.32 8.42
C GLU A 131 25.31 -8.15 8.32
N SER A 132 25.86 -7.04 8.80
CA SER A 132 27.31 -6.79 8.81
C SER A 132 28.07 -7.78 9.70
N GLN A 133 27.51 -8.13 10.86
CA GLN A 133 28.07 -9.11 11.79
C GLN A 133 28.02 -10.54 11.24
N ILE A 134 26.99 -10.87 10.46
CA ILE A 134 26.89 -12.18 9.80
C ILE A 134 27.93 -12.31 8.68
N ARG A 135 28.18 -11.23 7.93
CA ARG A 135 29.16 -11.23 6.83
C ARG A 135 30.62 -11.18 7.31
N CYS A 136 30.86 -10.77 8.55
CA CYS A 136 32.18 -10.77 9.18
C CYS A 136 32.19 -11.77 10.36
N PRO A 137 32.26 -13.09 10.13
CA PRO A 137 32.69 -13.99 11.19
C PRO A 137 34.14 -13.61 11.50
N GLU A 138 34.41 -13.21 12.75
CA GLU A 138 35.76 -12.92 13.20
C GLU A 138 36.68 -14.11 12.85
N THR A 139 37.53 -13.97 11.84
CA THR A 139 38.66 -14.87 11.63
C THR A 139 39.73 -14.50 12.64
N SER A 140 39.51 -14.83 13.90
CA SER A 140 40.56 -14.84 14.92
C SER A 140 41.27 -16.20 14.90
N HIS A 141 42.03 -16.49 13.85
CA HIS A 141 43.16 -17.43 13.91
C HIS A 141 44.17 -17.14 12.80
N GLY A 142 45.34 -16.64 13.22
CA GLY A 142 46.66 -17.10 12.77
C GLY A 142 47.09 -16.79 11.35
N GLU A 143 48.06 -15.87 11.27
CA GLU A 143 49.02 -15.59 10.20
C GLU A 143 49.34 -16.76 9.23
N GLY A 144 49.47 -16.43 7.94
CA GLY A 144 50.00 -17.35 6.93
C GLY A 144 49.98 -16.81 5.50
N SER A 145 50.91 -15.91 5.21
CA SER A 145 51.53 -15.58 3.90
C SER A 145 51.08 -16.34 2.63
N GLY A 146 50.80 -15.59 1.56
CA GLY A 146 50.91 -16.10 0.17
C GLY A 146 50.07 -15.33 -0.87
N GLU A 147 50.68 -14.34 -1.54
CA GLU A 147 50.37 -14.00 -2.94
C GLU A 147 50.81 -15.17 -3.88
N PRO A 148 50.51 -15.22 -5.21
CA PRO A 148 50.03 -14.16 -6.13
C PRO A 148 48.95 -14.61 -7.15
N GLY A 149 48.47 -13.70 -8.00
CA GLY A 149 47.80 -14.09 -9.26
C GLY A 149 47.01 -13.01 -10.00
N SER A 150 47.66 -12.35 -10.96
CA SER A 150 47.06 -11.44 -11.96
C SER A 150 46.05 -12.15 -12.87
N GLN A 151 44.96 -11.48 -13.26
CA GLN A 151 44.39 -11.54 -14.62
C GLN A 151 43.28 -10.50 -14.88
N GLN A 152 43.38 -9.84 -16.03
CA GLN A 152 42.42 -8.90 -16.63
C GLN A 152 41.22 -9.63 -17.25
N THR A 153 40.08 -8.94 -17.41
CA THR A 153 39.18 -8.88 -18.61
C THR A 153 37.88 -8.13 -18.20
N ALA A 154 37.57 -6.95 -18.74
CA ALA A 154 37.00 -6.60 -20.06
C ALA A 154 35.44 -6.62 -20.12
N GLY A 155 34.85 -5.41 -20.24
CA GLY A 155 33.74 -5.04 -21.15
C GLY A 155 32.31 -5.50 -20.86
N ALA A 156 31.39 -4.55 -20.68
CA ALA A 156 30.41 -4.14 -21.72
C ALA A 156 29.27 -3.30 -21.11
N ALA A 157 29.06 -2.10 -21.67
CA ALA A 157 27.83 -1.34 -21.53
C ALA A 157 26.72 -2.01 -22.34
N ASN A 158 25.47 -1.92 -21.89
CA ASN A 158 24.35 -1.97 -22.81
C ASN A 158 23.23 -1.01 -22.39
N ASP A 159 22.86 -0.21 -23.38
CA ASP A 159 21.85 0.83 -23.38
C ASP A 159 20.48 0.23 -23.68
N GLY A 160 19.41 0.84 -23.17
CA GLY A 160 18.05 0.28 -23.22
C GLY A 160 16.99 1.36 -23.11
N THR A 161 16.86 2.13 -24.20
CA THR A 161 15.78 3.10 -24.43
C THR A 161 14.41 2.41 -24.48
N GLY A 162 13.42 2.98 -23.80
CA GLY A 162 12.01 2.57 -23.91
C GLY A 162 11.06 3.72 -23.64
N ASN A 163 10.65 4.42 -24.70
CA ASN A 163 9.50 5.32 -24.71
C ASN A 163 8.23 4.56 -24.31
N ASN A 164 7.34 5.18 -23.53
CA ASN A 164 5.92 4.97 -23.77
C ASN A 164 5.03 6.12 -23.29
N ALA A 165 3.97 6.30 -24.07
CA ALA A 165 3.11 7.46 -24.15
C ALA A 165 2.15 7.61 -22.96
N SER A 166 1.81 8.89 -22.72
CA SER A 166 0.91 9.41 -21.71
C SER A 166 -0.48 8.78 -21.74
N SER A 167 -0.92 8.25 -20.60
CA SER A 167 -2.32 8.14 -20.23
C SER A 167 -2.46 8.86 -18.90
N THR A 168 -3.06 10.05 -18.93
CA THR A 168 -3.25 10.89 -17.74
C THR A 168 -4.24 10.21 -16.82
N SER A 169 -3.69 9.42 -15.90
CA SER A 169 -4.36 8.53 -14.96
C SER A 169 -4.24 9.14 -13.58
N SER A 170 -5.10 8.74 -12.64
CA SER A 170 -5.08 9.09 -11.20
C SER A 170 -3.70 9.01 -10.51
N GLU A 171 -2.71 8.39 -11.14
CA GLU A 171 -1.30 8.39 -10.75
C GLU A 171 -0.67 9.79 -10.86
N ASP A 172 -0.99 10.57 -11.90
CA ASP A 172 -0.49 11.94 -12.11
C ASP A 172 -0.99 12.89 -11.01
N GLU A 173 -2.24 12.70 -10.56
CA GLU A 173 -2.81 13.51 -9.46
C GLU A 173 -2.15 13.17 -8.12
N LEU A 174 -1.85 11.90 -7.89
CA LEU A 174 -1.13 11.45 -6.70
C LEU A 174 0.31 11.98 -6.71
N GLU A 175 0.99 11.90 -7.85
CA GLU A 175 2.37 12.40 -8.03
C GLU A 175 2.44 13.91 -7.79
N GLN A 176 1.51 14.68 -8.36
CA GLN A 176 1.41 16.13 -8.07
C GLN A 176 1.14 16.44 -6.60
N ALA A 177 0.35 15.63 -5.90
CA ALA A 177 0.10 15.81 -4.48
C ALA A 177 1.36 15.51 -3.64
N LEU A 178 2.16 14.52 -4.05
CA LEU A 178 3.42 14.16 -3.41
C LEU A 178 4.49 15.24 -3.60
N ASP A 179 4.60 15.79 -4.81
CA ASP A 179 5.53 16.89 -5.10
C ASP A 179 5.24 18.12 -4.24
N ARG A 180 3.96 18.49 -4.11
CA ARG A 180 3.55 19.60 -3.23
C ARG A 180 3.93 19.36 -1.77
N LEU A 181 3.84 18.11 -1.30
CA LEU A 181 4.18 17.75 0.07
C LEU A 181 5.69 17.78 0.32
N GLN A 182 6.49 17.32 -0.65
CA GLN A 182 7.95 17.43 -0.60
C GLN A 182 8.41 18.89 -0.64
N GLN A 183 7.79 19.73 -1.47
CA GLN A 183 8.11 21.16 -1.53
C GLN A 183 7.81 21.87 -0.22
N ARG A 184 6.67 21.55 0.43
CA ARG A 184 6.36 22.07 1.77
C ARG A 184 7.42 21.67 2.80
N ARG A 185 7.86 20.42 2.81
CA ARG A 185 8.90 19.94 3.74
C ARG A 185 10.23 20.66 3.54
N ARG A 186 10.65 20.85 2.28
CA ARG A 186 11.87 21.61 1.95
C ARG A 186 11.79 23.06 2.42
N LEU A 187 10.63 23.71 2.29
CA LEU A 187 10.43 25.08 2.75
C LEU A 187 10.44 25.19 4.28
N THR A 188 9.86 24.22 5.00
CA THR A 188 9.94 24.17 6.47
C THR A 188 11.37 23.91 6.95
N ASP A 189 12.12 23.02 6.30
CA ASP A 189 13.53 22.77 6.66
C ASP A 189 14.43 23.96 6.35
N ALA A 190 14.15 24.71 5.27
CA ALA A 190 14.87 25.93 4.93
C ALA A 190 14.56 27.09 5.89
N ALA A 191 13.34 27.15 6.44
CA ALA A 191 12.94 28.16 7.42
C ALA A 191 13.52 27.90 8.83
N LEU A 192 14.05 26.70 9.09
CA LEU A 192 14.63 26.29 10.38
C LEU A 192 16.16 26.35 10.43
N ARG A 193 16.83 26.78 9.34
CA ARG A 193 18.28 27.07 9.35
C ARG A 193 18.49 28.59 9.41
N PRO A 194 18.97 29.15 10.54
CA PRO A 194 19.42 30.53 10.61
C PRO A 194 20.69 30.77 9.76
#